data_AF-A0A1F8B2P9-F1
#
_entry.id   AF-A0A1F8B2P9-F1
#
_cell.length_a   1.000
_cell.length_b   1.000
_cell.length_c   1.000
_cell.angle_alpha   90.00
_cell.angle_beta   90.00
_cell.angle_gamma   90.00
#
_symmetry.space_group_name_H-M   'P 1'
#
loop_
_entity.id
_entity.type
_entity.pdbx_description
1 polymer ?
#
loop_
_entity_poly.entity_id
_entity_poly.type
_entity_poly.pdbx_seq_one_letter_code
_entity_poly.pdbx_strand_id
1 'polypeptide(L)'
;MNYFVKTQSYLALVNPANADPLERKAKELLDDEITYEKASQALRRRFVRGAEVVEGVDRASRITKIKREKFGGKFKYTILGADGNWFEPEERIWVVAMYALWQDSKR
;
A
#
# COMPACT_ATOMS: atom_id res chain seq x y z
N MET A 1 8.38 5.22 16.67
CA MET A 1 7.68 6.34 16.00
C MET A 1 6.43 5.74 15.37
N ASN A 2 5.23 5.95 15.96
CA ASN A 2 4.01 5.31 15.48
C ASN A 2 3.45 6.09 14.29
N TYR A 3 3.95 5.79 13.08
CA TYR A 3 3.57 6.48 11.85
C TYR A 3 2.17 6.09 11.31
N PHE A 4 1.63 4.94 11.74
CA PHE A 4 0.41 4.34 11.20
C PHE A 4 -0.54 3.90 12.32
N VAL A 5 -0.91 4.85 13.18
CA VAL A 5 -1.69 4.60 14.40
C VAL A 5 -3.04 3.96 14.06
N LYS A 6 -3.71 4.42 13.00
CA LYS A 6 -5.04 3.92 12.66
C LYS A 6 -4.97 2.49 12.13
N THR A 7 -3.98 2.20 11.28
CA THR A 7 -3.76 0.85 10.77
C THR A 7 -3.33 -0.11 11.87
N GLN A 8 -2.51 0.33 12.83
CA GLN A 8 -2.16 -0.46 14.01
C GLN A 8 -3.41 -0.82 14.83
N SER A 9 -4.25 0.17 15.16
CA SER A 9 -5.50 -0.06 15.89
C SER A 9 -6.46 -0.98 15.15
N TYR A 10 -6.58 -0.81 13.83
CA TYR A 10 -7.38 -1.69 12.99
C TYR A 10 -6.89 -3.14 13.03
N LEU A 11 -5.61 -3.36 12.73
CA LEU A 11 -5.03 -4.70 12.63
C LEU A 11 -4.93 -5.41 13.99
N ALA A 12 -4.93 -4.67 15.11
CA ALA A 12 -5.01 -5.26 16.45
C ALA A 12 -6.36 -5.97 16.71
N LEU A 13 -7.41 -5.59 15.98
CA LEU A 13 -8.75 -6.18 16.09
C LEU A 13 -8.99 -7.28 15.04
N VAL A 14 -8.11 -7.40 14.04
CA VAL A 14 -8.24 -8.41 12.98
C VAL A 14 -7.85 -9.77 13.53
N ASN A 15 -8.74 -10.76 13.36
CA ASN A 15 -8.42 -12.15 13.67
C ASN A 15 -7.43 -12.70 12.63
N PRO A 16 -6.21 -13.14 13.01
CA PRO A 16 -5.21 -13.65 12.07
C PRO A 16 -5.71 -14.79 11.18
N ALA A 17 -6.63 -15.63 11.68
CA ALA A 17 -7.19 -16.75 10.92
C ALA A 17 -8.03 -16.30 9.71
N ASN A 18 -8.65 -15.12 9.81
CA ASN A 18 -9.53 -14.57 8.79
C ASN A 18 -8.91 -13.38 8.06
N ALA A 19 -7.68 -12.99 8.44
CA ALA A 19 -7.00 -11.84 7.84
C ALA A 19 -6.82 -12.07 6.34
N ASP A 20 -7.21 -11.09 5.53
CA ASP A 20 -6.98 -11.15 4.09
C ASP A 20 -5.49 -10.92 3.75
N PRO A 21 -5.05 -11.24 2.52
CA PRO A 21 -3.64 -11.11 2.13
C PRO A 21 -3.09 -9.68 2.30
N LEU A 22 -3.92 -8.66 2.09
CA LEU A 22 -3.51 -7.27 2.21
C LEU A 22 -3.33 -6.88 3.68
N GLU A 23 -4.21 -7.34 4.57
CA GLU A 23 -4.08 -7.17 6.03
C GLU A 23 -2.82 -7.85 6.56
N ARG A 24 -2.56 -9.10 6.15
CA ARG A 24 -1.35 -9.83 6.54
C ARG A 24 -0.09 -9.11 6.08
N LYS A 25 -0.09 -8.61 4.84
CA LYS A 25 1.04 -7.85 4.32
C LYS A 25 1.20 -6.52 5.06
N ALA A 26 0.13 -5.78 5.31
CA ALA A 26 0.20 -4.55 6.08
C ALA A 26 0.72 -4.79 7.50
N LYS A 27 0.32 -5.89 8.15
CA LYS A 27 0.82 -6.29 9.46
C LYS A 27 2.32 -6.61 9.46
N GLU A 28 2.79 -7.37 8.47
CA GLU A 28 4.22 -7.63 8.26
C GLU A 28 5.02 -6.32 8.11
N LEU A 29 4.53 -5.37 7.31
CA LEU A 29 5.18 -4.08 7.12
C LEU A 29 5.13 -3.18 8.35
N LEU A 30 4.13 -3.31 9.21
CA LEU A 30 4.10 -2.61 10.50
C LEU A 30 5.15 -3.15 11.48
N ASP A 31 5.32 -4.46 11.49
CA ASP A 31 6.17 -5.16 12.46
C ASP A 31 7.64 -5.18 12.03
N ASP A 32 7.92 -5.06 10.71
CA ASP A 32 9.26 -4.97 10.13
C ASP A 32 9.45 -3.66 9.35
N GLU A 33 10.04 -2.67 10.03
CA GLU A 33 10.37 -1.35 9.46
C GLU A 33 11.34 -1.45 8.27
N ILE A 34 12.28 -2.39 8.28
CA ILE A 34 13.25 -2.56 7.19
C ILE A 34 12.52 -3.02 5.93
N THR A 35 11.61 -3.96 6.07
CA THR A 35 10.80 -4.47 4.96
C THR A 35 9.86 -3.39 4.43
N TYR A 36 9.23 -2.61 5.31
CA TYR A 36 8.46 -1.44 4.92
C TYR A 36 9.28 -0.42 4.11
N GLU A 37 10.45 -0.03 4.60
CA GLU A 37 11.29 0.96 3.90
C GLU A 37 11.75 0.46 2.54
N LYS A 38 12.12 -0.83 2.43
CA LYS A 38 12.46 -1.44 1.14
C LYS A 38 11.30 -1.37 0.13
N ALA A 39 10.09 -1.73 0.55
CA ALA A 39 8.90 -1.69 -0.30
C ALA A 39 8.52 -0.24 -0.67
N SER A 40 8.52 0.67 0.30
CA SER A 40 8.25 2.09 0.14
C SER A 40 9.20 2.76 -0.86
N GLN A 41 10.51 2.48 -0.75
CA GLN A 41 11.50 2.98 -1.68
C GLN A 41 11.37 2.37 -3.07
N ALA A 42 11.08 1.06 -3.15
CA ALA A 42 10.86 0.39 -4.43
C ALA A 42 9.66 1.02 -5.18
N LEU A 43 8.55 1.24 -4.50
CA LEU A 43 7.38 1.94 -5.04
C LEU A 43 7.75 3.36 -5.51
N ARG A 44 8.43 4.14 -4.65
CA ARG A 44 8.86 5.50 -4.98
C ARG A 44 9.73 5.55 -6.23
N ARG A 45 10.66 4.60 -6.37
CA ARG A 45 11.57 4.51 -7.54
C ARG A 45 10.81 4.31 -8.84
N ARG A 46 9.67 3.62 -8.86
CA ARG A 46 8.84 3.48 -10.06
C ARG A 46 8.38 4.85 -10.57
N PHE A 47 7.82 5.67 -9.69
CA PHE A 47 7.35 7.02 -10.04
C PHE A 47 8.50 7.98 -10.38
N VAL A 48 9.63 7.89 -9.65
CA VAL A 48 10.82 8.71 -9.97
C VAL A 48 11.37 8.39 -11.37
N ARG A 49 11.21 7.16 -11.84
CA ARG A 49 11.60 6.73 -13.19
C ARG A 49 10.54 7.05 -14.25
N GLY A 50 9.51 7.84 -13.92
CA GLY A 50 8.50 8.31 -14.87
C GLY A 50 7.28 7.41 -15.03
N ALA A 51 7.08 6.40 -14.19
CA ALA A 51 5.82 5.65 -14.21
C ALA A 51 4.67 6.57 -13.79
N GLU A 52 3.62 6.69 -14.63
CA GLU A 52 2.40 7.42 -14.27
C GLU A 52 1.54 6.62 -13.28
N VAL A 53 1.46 5.31 -13.51
CA VAL A 53 0.77 4.35 -12.66
C VAL A 53 1.64 3.13 -12.40
N VAL A 54 1.42 2.49 -11.26
CA VAL A 54 2.09 1.25 -10.85
C VAL A 54 1.02 0.26 -10.44
N GLU A 55 1.21 -1.02 -10.75
CA GLU A 55 0.27 -2.06 -10.32
C GLU A 55 0.39 -2.34 -8.82
N GLY A 56 -0.74 -2.70 -8.22
CA GLY A 56 -0.86 -3.19 -6.85
C GLY A 56 -1.89 -4.30 -6.78
N VAL A 57 -2.01 -4.97 -5.64
CA VAL A 57 -3.07 -5.95 -5.37
C VAL A 57 -3.99 -5.40 -4.29
N ASP A 58 -5.29 -5.33 -4.58
CA ASP A 58 -6.31 -4.85 -3.64
C ASP A 58 -6.75 -5.92 -2.62
N ARG A 59 -7.65 -5.54 -1.73
CA ARG A 59 -8.19 -6.42 -0.68
C ARG A 59 -8.89 -7.67 -1.22
N ALA A 60 -9.48 -7.58 -2.41
CA ALA A 60 -10.13 -8.70 -3.09
C ALA A 60 -9.16 -9.51 -3.96
N SER A 61 -7.84 -9.32 -3.76
CA SER A 61 -6.77 -9.95 -4.56
C SER A 61 -6.82 -9.61 -6.05
N ARG A 62 -7.40 -8.46 -6.42
CA ARG A 62 -7.45 -7.99 -7.81
C ARG A 62 -6.28 -7.07 -8.09
N ILE A 63 -5.80 -7.08 -9.33
CA ILE A 63 -4.83 -6.09 -9.79
C ILE A 63 -5.53 -4.71 -9.82
N THR A 64 -4.96 -3.76 -9.11
CA THR A 64 -5.35 -2.35 -9.12
C THR A 64 -4.19 -1.47 -9.59
N LYS A 65 -4.45 -0.18 -9.78
CA LYS A 65 -3.47 0.85 -10.15
C LYS A 65 -3.25 1.80 -8.98
N ILE A 66 -1.99 2.12 -8.75
CA ILE A 66 -1.51 3.11 -7.79
C ILE A 66 -0.98 4.29 -8.61
N LYS A 67 -1.41 5.49 -8.27
CA LYS A 67 -0.91 6.74 -8.85
C LYS A 67 -0.25 7.58 -7.76
N ARG A 68 0.70 8.41 -8.15
CA ARG A 68 1.36 9.37 -7.25
C ARG A 68 1.32 10.76 -7.87
N GLU A 69 0.70 11.69 -7.18
CA GLU A 69 0.52 13.07 -7.66
C GLU A 69 1.09 14.07 -6.68
N LYS A 70 1.58 15.21 -7.18
CA LYS A 70 2.04 16.31 -6.34
C LYS A 70 0.91 17.31 -6.15
N PHE A 71 0.39 17.41 -4.93
CA PHE A 71 -0.66 18.35 -4.56
C PHE A 71 -0.16 19.26 -3.44
N GLY A 72 -0.18 20.58 -3.66
CA GLY A 72 0.26 21.56 -2.66
C GLY A 72 1.70 21.35 -2.16
N GLY A 73 2.61 20.94 -3.05
CA GLY A 73 4.01 20.65 -2.69
C GLY A 73 4.26 19.27 -2.07
N LYS A 74 3.21 18.53 -1.69
CA LYS A 74 3.30 17.18 -1.10
C LYS A 74 2.95 16.11 -2.12
N PHE A 75 3.59 14.96 -2.02
CA PHE A 75 3.21 13.81 -2.82
C PHE A 75 2.10 13.03 -2.13
N LYS A 76 1.01 12.82 -2.85
CA LYS A 76 -0.10 11.97 -2.46
C LYS A 76 -0.11 10.72 -3.29
N TYR A 77 -0.61 9.63 -2.71
CA TYR A 77 -0.82 8.37 -3.41
C TYR A 77 -2.31 8.11 -3.48
N THR A 78 -2.79 7.73 -4.66
CA THR A 78 -4.17 7.34 -4.89
C THR A 78 -4.24 5.96 -5.49
N ILE A 79 -5.35 5.28 -5.27
CA ILE A 79 -5.61 3.92 -5.72
C ILE A 79 -6.88 3.93 -6.57
N LEU A 80 -6.88 3.14 -7.65
CA LEU A 80 -8.06 2.97 -8.50
C LEU A 80 -9.03 1.98 -7.83
N GLY A 81 -10.21 2.46 -7.48
CA GLY A 81 -11.30 1.65 -6.96
C GLY A 81 -11.94 0.79 -8.05
N ALA A 82 -12.68 -0.22 -7.61
CA ALA A 82 -13.45 -1.08 -8.51
C ALA A 82 -14.58 -0.32 -9.23
N ASP A 83 -14.98 0.82 -8.68
CA ASP A 83 -15.93 1.77 -9.25
C ASP A 83 -15.28 2.68 -10.33
N GLY A 84 -13.97 2.56 -10.56
CA GLY A 84 -13.22 3.37 -11.51
C GLY A 84 -12.77 4.73 -10.95
N ASN A 85 -13.06 5.03 -9.68
CA ASN A 85 -12.67 6.29 -9.06
C ASN A 85 -11.31 6.18 -8.37
N TRP A 86 -10.58 7.30 -8.32
CA TRP A 86 -9.33 7.39 -7.57
C TRP A 86 -9.60 7.85 -6.14
N PHE A 87 -9.07 7.13 -5.16
CA PHE A 87 -9.18 7.50 -3.75
C PHE A 87 -7.81 7.52 -3.06
N GLU A 88 -7.64 8.46 -2.12
CA GLU A 88 -6.47 8.51 -1.23
C GLU A 88 -6.75 7.62 -0.02
N PRO A 89 -5.93 6.59 0.24
CA PRO A 89 -6.08 5.78 1.45
C PRO A 89 -5.78 6.61 2.69
N GLU A 90 -6.41 6.23 3.80
CA GLU A 90 -6.27 6.93 5.08
C GLU A 90 -4.81 7.00 5.55
N GLU A 91 -4.06 5.91 5.35
CA GLU A 91 -2.64 5.83 5.69
C GLU A 91 -1.84 5.20 4.54
N ARG A 92 -0.64 5.74 4.30
CA ARG A 92 0.23 5.35 3.18
C ARG A 92 0.62 3.86 3.20
N ILE A 93 0.64 3.23 4.38
CA ILE A 93 1.00 1.82 4.52
C ILE A 93 0.15 0.91 3.64
N TRP A 94 -1.13 1.23 3.44
CA TRP A 94 -2.01 0.46 2.56
C TRP A 94 -1.53 0.47 1.11
N VAL A 95 -1.09 1.61 0.61
CA VAL A 95 -0.51 1.73 -0.74
C VAL A 95 0.75 0.88 -0.87
N VAL A 96 1.61 0.94 0.15
CA VAL A 96 2.87 0.18 0.16
C VAL A 96 2.59 -1.32 0.25
N ALA A 97 1.60 -1.73 1.06
CA ALA A 97 1.18 -3.12 1.19
C ALA A 97 0.61 -3.66 -0.12
N MET A 98 -0.25 -2.89 -0.82
CA MET A 98 -0.77 -3.29 -2.14
C MET A 98 0.35 -3.49 -3.16
N TYR A 99 1.34 -2.60 -3.17
CA TYR A 99 2.50 -2.74 -4.06
C TYR A 99 3.38 -3.93 -3.68
N ALA A 100 3.70 -4.10 -2.39
CA ALA A 100 4.52 -5.21 -1.91
C ALA A 100 3.86 -6.56 -2.22
N LEU A 101 2.55 -6.67 -2.01
CA LEU A 101 1.78 -7.88 -2.32
C LEU A 101 1.80 -8.19 -3.83
N TRP A 102 1.69 -7.16 -4.69
CA TRP A 102 1.89 -7.33 -6.12
C TRP A 102 3.31 -7.81 -6.46
N GLN A 103 4.35 -7.23 -5.86
CA GLN A 103 5.73 -7.69 -6.08
C GLN A 103 5.91 -9.16 -5.69
N ASP A 104 5.30 -9.59 -4.59
CA ASP A 104 5.36 -10.99 -4.14
C ASP A 104 4.69 -11.93 -5.14
N SER A 105 3.57 -11.53 -5.75
CA SER A 105 2.89 -12.32 -6.79
C SER A 105 3.67 -12.47 -8.11
N LYS A 106 4.77 -11.73 -8.29
CA LYS A 106 5.62 -11.78 -9.49
C LYS A 106 6.89 -12.61 -9.29
N ARG A 107 7.14 -13.10 -8.08
CA ARG A 107 8.26 -14.00 -7.77
C ARG A 107 7.85 -15.45 -7.97
#